data_AF-A0A1M3KV99-F1
#
_entry.id   AF-A0A1M3KV99-F1
#
_cell.length_a   1.000
_cell.length_b   1.000
_cell.length_c   1.000
_cell.angle_alpha   90.00
_cell.angle_beta   90.00
_cell.angle_gamma   90.00
#
_symmetry.space_group_name_H-M   'P 1'
#
loop_
_entity.id
_entity.type
_entity.pdbx_description
1 polymer ?
#
loop_
_entity_poly.entity_id
_entity_poly.type
_entity_poly.pdbx_seq_one_letter_code
_entity_poly.pdbx_strand_id
1 'polypeptide(L)' 'MSTTVTVSPKYQIVIPQEIRERMNIKPGQRVTFLEWRGGMLIVPVLSPDDAFGFLKGYDIRVEREKEDRD' A
#
# COMPACT_ATOMS: atom_id res chain seq x y z
N MET A 1 11.00 7.20 -12.98
CA MET A 1 12.16 6.27 -13.09
C MET A 1 11.64 4.85 -12.97
N SER A 2 12.02 3.97 -13.89
CA SER A 2 11.69 2.54 -13.86
C SER A 2 12.92 1.75 -13.43
N THR A 3 12.87 1.12 -12.26
CA THR A 3 13.90 0.16 -11.83
C THR A 3 13.37 -1.24 -12.11
N THR A 4 14.02 -1.97 -13.02
CA THR A 4 13.67 -3.35 -13.35
C THR A 4 14.46 -4.30 -12.45
N VAL A 5 13.78 -5.31 -11.92
CA VAL A 5 14.36 -6.34 -11.05
C VAL A 5 13.98 -7.72 -11.57
N THR A 6 14.88 -8.69 -11.40
CA THR A 6 14.64 -10.08 -11.80
C THR A 6 13.99 -10.85 -10.66
N VAL A 7 12.99 -11.67 -11.01
CA VAL A 7 12.32 -12.58 -10.06
C VAL A 7 13.28 -13.71 -9.69
N SER A 8 13.47 -13.96 -8.39
CA SER A 8 14.32 -15.05 -7.92
C SER A 8 13.69 -16.43 -8.19
N PRO A 9 14.45 -17.53 -8.11
CA PRO A 9 13.90 -18.89 -8.26
C PRO A 9 12.79 -19.25 -7.27
N LYS A 10 12.72 -18.55 -6.13
CA LYS A 10 11.65 -18.69 -5.13
C LYS A 10 10.52 -17.70 -5.33
N TYR A 11 10.42 -17.11 -6.51
CA TYR A 11 9.42 -16.09 -6.86
C TYR A 11 9.50 -14.82 -6.00
N GLN A 12 10.68 -14.52 -5.44
CA GLN A 12 10.87 -13.31 -4.64
C GLN A 12 11.34 -12.16 -5.53
N ILE A 13 10.77 -10.98 -5.29
CA ILE A 13 11.18 -9.74 -5.94
C ILE A 13 11.86 -8.87 -4.87
N VAL A 14 13.10 -8.47 -5.12
CA VAL A 14 13.80 -7.53 -4.25
C VAL A 14 13.23 -6.14 -4.49
N ILE A 15 12.76 -5.47 -3.44
CA ILE A 15 12.33 -4.08 -3.51
C ILE A 15 13.58 -3.20 -3.59
N PRO A 16 13.80 -2.43 -4.68
CA PRO A 16 14.93 -1.52 -4.81
C PRO A 16 15.02 -0.53 -3.65
N GLN A 17 16.24 -0.11 -3.32
CA GLN A 17 16.50 0.81 -2.22
C GLN A 17 15.70 2.11 -2.34
N GLU A 18 15.65 2.73 -3.53
CA GLU A 18 14.96 4.01 -3.70
C GLU A 18 13.43 3.90 -3.50
N ILE A 19 12.86 2.71 -3.73
CA ILE A 19 11.44 2.46 -3.46
C ILE A 19 11.22 2.27 -1.94
N ARG A 20 12.09 1.50 -1.27
CA ARG A 20 12.01 1.30 0.19
C ARG A 20 12.06 2.62 0.95
N GLU A 21 12.97 3.51 0.58
CA GLU A 21 13.15 4.81 1.23
C GLU A 21 11.95 5.74 1.01
N ARG A 22 11.50 5.90 -0.25
CA ARG A 22 10.37 6.78 -0.58
C ARG A 22 9.05 6.32 0.02
N MET A 23 8.83 5.02 0.09
CA MET A 23 7.61 4.44 0.66
C MET A 23 7.74 4.11 2.16
N ASN A 24 8.89 4.42 2.78
CA ASN A 24 9.19 4.11 4.18
C ASN A 24 8.89 2.65 4.57
N ILE A 25 9.23 1.72 3.68
CA ILE A 25 8.98 0.28 3.86
C ILE A 25 9.95 -0.27 4.89
N LYS A 26 9.42 -0.94 5.91
CA LYS A 26 10.21 -1.50 7.01
C LYS A 26 10.36 -3.03 6.88
N PRO A 27 11.50 -3.61 7.29
CA PRO A 27 11.62 -5.06 7.41
C PRO A 27 10.52 -5.66 8.30
N GLY A 28 9.93 -6.79 7.89
CA GLY A 28 8.84 -7.44 8.62
C GLY A 28 7.44 -6.85 8.37
N GLN A 29 7.32 -5.76 7.61
CA GLN A 29 6.04 -5.22 7.21
C GLN A 29 5.27 -6.21 6.31
N ARG A 30 4.01 -6.45 6.64
CA ARG A 30 3.13 -7.33 5.84
C ARG A 30 2.50 -6.53 4.70
N VAL A 31 2.39 -7.17 3.54
CA VAL A 31 1.76 -6.61 2.35
C VAL A 31 0.82 -7.63 1.71
N THR A 32 -0.17 -7.12 0.98
CA THR A 32 -1.10 -7.89 0.15
C THR A 32 -0.86 -7.53 -1.31
N PHE A 33 -1.00 -8.53 -2.18
CA PHE A 33 -0.99 -8.36 -3.63
C PHE A 33 -2.43 -8.33 -4.14
N LEU A 34 -2.75 -7.34 -4.98
CA LEU A 34 -4.02 -7.23 -5.69
C LEU A 34 -3.75 -7.20 -7.18
N GLU A 35 -4.46 -8.00 -7.95
CA GLU A 35 -4.37 -7.96 -9.40
C GLU A 35 -5.23 -6.83 -9.96
N TRP A 36 -4.62 -5.97 -10.79
CA TRP A 36 -5.33 -4.86 -11.41
C TRP A 36 -4.77 -4.51 -12.78
N ARG A 37 -5.64 -4.55 -13.81
CA ARG A 37 -5.34 -4.11 -15.19
C ARG A 37 -4.03 -4.66 -15.77
N GLY A 38 -3.76 -5.95 -15.55
CA GLY A 38 -2.55 -6.62 -16.06
C GLY A 38 -1.28 -6.33 -15.25
N GLY A 39 -1.41 -5.68 -14.10
CA GLY A 39 -0.34 -5.50 -13.12
C GLY A 39 -0.75 -5.99 -11.73
N MET A 40 0.16 -5.85 -10.78
CA MET A 40 -0.09 -6.10 -9.36
C MET A 40 0.07 -4.81 -8.56
N LEU A 41 -0.89 -4.51 -7.72
CA LEU A 41 -0.80 -3.50 -6.68
C LEU A 41 -0.36 -4.17 -5.38
N ILE A 42 0.65 -3.60 -4.72
CA ILE A 42 1.14 -4.08 -3.43
C ILE A 42 0.72 -3.05 -2.37
N VAL A 43 -0.10 -3.49 -1.42
CA VAL A 43 -0.62 -2.63 -0.35
C VAL A 43 -0.19 -3.13 1.02
N PRO A 44 0.17 -2.24 1.98
CA PRO A 44 0.48 -2.65 3.33
C PRO A 44 -0.77 -3.21 4.03
N VAL A 45 -0.59 -4.26 4.83
CA VAL A 45 -1.65 -4.77 5.70
C VAL A 45 -1.56 -4.04 7.03
N LEU A 46 -2.44 -3.05 7.21
CA LEU A 46 -2.55 -2.29 8.46
C LEU A 46 -3.22 -3.16 9.54
N SER A 47 -2.69 -3.13 10.76
CA SER A 47 -3.44 -3.59 11.92
C SER A 47 -4.55 -2.59 12.26
N PRO A 48 -5.58 -2.98 13.05
CA PRO A 48 -6.58 -2.03 13.54
C PRO A 48 -5.95 -0.83 14.27
N ASP A 49 -4.85 -1.04 15.00
CA ASP A 49 -4.11 0.01 15.68
C ASP A 49 -3.40 0.95 14.70
N ASP A 50 -2.83 0.42 13.60
CA ASP A 50 -2.20 1.23 12.54
C ASP A 50 -3.23 2.03 11.72
N ALA A 51 -4.44 1.50 11.59
CA ALA A 51 -5.53 2.16 10.88
C ALA A 51 -6.08 3.36 11.68
N PHE A 52 -5.99 3.30 13.01
CA PHE A 52 -6.47 4.36 13.87
C PHE A 52 -5.67 5.65 13.67
N GLY A 53 -6.32 6.68 13.12
CA GLY A 53 -5.66 7.95 12.82
C GLY A 53 -4.80 7.94 11.56
N PHE A 54 -4.89 6.92 10.69
CA PHE A 54 -4.23 6.91 9.37
C PHE A 54 -4.57 8.16 8.53
N LEU A 55 -5.78 8.65 8.70
CA LEU A 55 -6.33 9.84 8.05
C LEU A 55 -6.07 11.15 8.81
N LYS A 56 -5.43 11.08 9.97
CA LYS A 56 -5.21 12.24 10.85
C LYS A 56 -4.22 13.20 10.18
N GLY A 57 -4.71 14.38 9.79
CA GLY A 57 -3.91 15.42 9.13
C GLY A 57 -4.11 15.54 7.62
N TYR A 58 -4.90 14.65 7.00
CA TYR A 58 -5.40 14.88 5.65
C TYR A 58 -6.62 15.83 5.70
N ASP A 59 -6.72 16.80 4.78
CA ASP A 59 -7.94 17.62 4.59
C ASP A 59 -8.98 16.76 3.88
N ILE A 60 -9.69 15.94 4.66
CA ILE A 60 -10.72 15.05 4.13
C ILE A 60 -12.04 15.78 4.13
N ARG A 61 -12.29 16.50 3.04
CA ARG A 61 -13.63 17.01 2.74
C ARG A 61 -14.48 15.84 2.27
N VAL A 62 -15.13 15.16 3.22
CA VAL A 62 -16.12 14.15 2.89
C VAL A 62 -17.44 14.86 2.63
N GLU A 63 -17.83 14.99 1.36
CA GLU A 63 -19.22 15.25 1.02
C GLU A 63 -20.01 13.99 1.34
N ARG A 64 -20.73 14.03 2.46
CA ARG A 64 -21.59 12.93 2.88
C ARG A 64 -22.85 12.98 2.03
N GLU A 65 -23.03 12.01 1.14
CA GLU A 65 -24.30 11.79 0.48
C GLU A 65 -25.35 11.44 1.55
N LYS A 66 -26.51 12.12 1.50
CA LYS A 66 -27.55 12.10 2.54
C LYS A 66 -28.49 10.89 2.44
N GLU A 67 -28.06 9.76 1.87
CA GLU A 67 -28.97 8.66 1.51
C GLU A 67 -28.69 7.34 2.25
N ASP A 68 -28.38 7.36 3.56
CA ASP A 68 -28.34 6.13 4.36
C ASP A 68 -28.95 6.31 5.77
N ARG A 69 -30.22 6.75 5.79
CA ARG A 69 -31.16 6.46 6.88
C ARG A 69 -32.54 6.28 6.30
N ASP A 70 -32.87 5.03 5.99
CA ASP A 70 -34.21 4.46 6.07
C ASP A 70 -34.10 3.02 6.58
#